data_AF-Q38UE9-F1
#
_entry.id   AF-Q38UE9-F1
#
_cell.length_a   1.000
_cell.length_b   1.000
_cell.length_c   1.000
_cell.angle_alpha   90.00
_cell.angle_beta   90.00
_cell.angle_gamma   90.00
#
_symmetry.space_group_name_H-M   'P 1'
#
loop_
_entity.id
_entity.type
_entity.pdbx_description
1 polymer ?
#
loop_
_entity_poly.entity_id
_entity_poly.type
_entity_poly.pdbx_seq_one_letter_code
_entity_poly.pdbx_strand_id
1 'polypeptide(L)'
;MPTTVTEFDTITAISTPPGEGAISIVRLSGDDSLAIIKRVYRGKDLDKVASHTINYGHIIDPKTDAVVDEVMVSVMRAPKTFTREDVIEINCHGGIVATNRILQLLMSYGARMAEPGEFTKRAFLNGRIDLTQAESVMDLIRAKTDRAMQVAVDQLDGSLTHLIKNLRQEILEVLAQVEVNIDYPEYDTDEMTTRILLEKAELVKGRIGELLQTAQQGKVLREGLATAIVGRPNVGKSSLLNHLLHEDKAIVTDVAGTTRDVLEEYVNVRGVPLKLVDTAGIHDTEDKVEKIGVERSRAAITKADLILLVLNQSEPLTIEDRELITATTDKKRIIILNKTDLPNQLDLDELQTLVRADEVIQTSILTSEGVTDLEAQIAKLFFGGIENSQSTVMITNARQIGLLNQAQQSLDEVISGIAAGMPVDLVQIDMTNCWDKLGEITGDSAPDELITELFSQFCLGK
;
A
#
# COMPACT_ATOMS: atom_id res chain seq x y z
N MET A 1 0.68 16.72 25.43
CA MET A 1 -0.73 16.54 25.83
C MET A 1 -1.41 15.92 24.61
N PRO A 2 -2.14 14.81 24.73
CA PRO A 2 -2.93 14.31 23.62
C PRO A 2 -3.99 15.38 23.33
N THR A 3 -3.94 15.95 22.14
CA THR A 3 -4.99 16.82 21.62
C THR A 3 -6.24 15.94 21.51
N THR A 4 -7.09 15.98 22.53
CA THR A 4 -8.50 15.58 22.39
C THR A 4 -8.99 16.24 21.13
N VAL A 5 -9.39 15.45 20.13
CA VAL A 5 -10.02 15.93 18.91
C VAL A 5 -11.25 16.69 19.39
N THR A 6 -11.11 18.02 19.50
CA THR A 6 -12.20 18.88 19.89
C THR A 6 -13.19 18.80 18.75
N GLU A 7 -14.37 18.23 19.01
CA GLU A 7 -15.52 18.40 18.13
C GLU A 7 -15.61 19.88 17.74
N PHE A 8 -15.90 20.17 16.47
CA PHE A 8 -16.31 21.48 15.90
C PHE A 8 -15.26 22.43 15.32
N ASP A 9 -13.96 22.13 15.24
CA ASP A 9 -13.05 23.03 14.49
C ASP A 9 -13.08 22.81 12.97
N THR A 10 -12.89 23.89 12.20
CA THR A 10 -12.77 23.83 10.73
C THR A 10 -11.31 23.79 10.32
N ILE A 11 -10.95 22.79 9.51
CA ILE A 11 -9.59 22.59 9.01
C ILE A 11 -9.43 23.01 7.58
N THR A 12 -8.22 23.42 7.22
CA THR A 12 -7.82 23.70 5.83
C THR A 12 -6.46 23.12 5.48
N ALA A 13 -6.30 22.69 4.23
CA ALA A 13 -4.99 22.35 3.67
C ALA A 13 -5.01 22.44 2.13
N ILE A 14 -3.82 22.51 1.55
CA ILE A 14 -3.61 22.30 0.12
C ILE A 14 -3.71 20.79 -0.14
N SER A 15 -4.61 20.39 -1.04
CA SER A 15 -4.90 18.99 -1.40
C SER A 15 -4.19 18.53 -2.67
N THR A 16 -3.47 19.43 -3.35
CA THR A 16 -2.61 19.12 -4.50
C THR A 16 -1.14 19.02 -4.09
N PRO A 17 -0.29 18.29 -4.85
CA PRO A 17 1.15 18.27 -4.60
C PRO A 17 1.76 19.68 -4.57
N PRO A 18 2.81 19.90 -3.75
CA PRO A 18 3.54 21.16 -3.78
C PRO A 18 4.26 21.32 -5.12
N GLY A 19 4.27 22.54 -5.66
CA GLY A 19 4.92 22.85 -6.93
C GLY A 19 4.07 23.77 -7.78
N GLU A 20 4.50 23.95 -9.02
CA GLU A 20 3.73 24.66 -10.04
C GLU A 20 2.88 23.67 -10.83
N GLY A 21 1.58 23.94 -10.91
CA GLY A 21 0.63 23.18 -11.72
C GLY A 21 -0.37 24.10 -12.39
N ALA A 22 -1.19 23.53 -13.28
CA ALA A 22 -2.29 24.30 -13.88
C ALA A 22 -3.32 24.73 -12.81
N ILE A 23 -3.61 23.84 -11.87
CA ILE A 23 -4.62 24.03 -10.81
C ILE A 23 -4.03 23.59 -9.47
N SER A 24 -4.38 24.32 -8.43
CA SER A 24 -4.20 23.92 -7.04
C SER A 24 -5.55 23.88 -6.34
N ILE A 25 -5.69 22.99 -5.36
CA ILE A 25 -6.94 22.82 -4.60
C ILE A 25 -6.65 23.12 -3.15
N VAL A 26 -7.30 24.15 -2.61
CA VAL A 26 -7.32 24.43 -1.16
C VAL A 26 -8.66 23.97 -0.60
N ARG A 27 -8.62 23.02 0.34
CA ARG A 27 -9.82 22.40 0.91
C ARG A 27 -10.10 22.96 2.31
N LEU A 28 -11.38 23.10 2.65
CA LEU A 28 -11.92 23.32 3.99
C LEU A 28 -12.83 22.14 4.37
N SER A 29 -12.81 21.74 5.64
CA SER A 29 -13.77 20.78 6.20
C SER A 29 -14.13 21.16 7.63
N GLY A 30 -15.43 21.17 7.95
CA GLY A 30 -15.96 21.53 9.28
C GLY A 30 -17.16 22.47 9.18
N ASP A 31 -17.85 22.67 10.30
CA ASP A 31 -19.15 23.38 10.35
C ASP A 31 -19.08 24.85 9.91
N ASP A 32 -17.95 25.51 10.13
CA ASP A 32 -17.73 26.90 9.73
C ASP A 32 -17.18 27.04 8.30
N SER A 33 -17.03 25.96 7.53
CA SER A 33 -16.44 26.00 6.19
C SER A 33 -17.15 27.00 5.27
N LEU A 34 -18.50 27.00 5.28
CA LEU A 34 -19.32 27.96 4.53
C LEU A 34 -19.19 29.39 5.07
N ALA A 35 -19.15 29.56 6.38
CA ALA A 35 -19.02 30.87 7.02
C ALA A 35 -17.66 31.52 6.70
N ILE A 36 -16.58 30.72 6.69
CA ILE A 36 -15.22 31.15 6.39
C ILE A 36 -15.10 31.55 4.92
N ILE A 37 -15.51 30.69 3.97
CA ILE A 37 -15.35 30.99 2.54
C ILE A 37 -16.13 32.25 2.14
N LYS A 38 -17.32 32.47 2.70
CA LYS A 38 -18.13 33.67 2.40
C LYS A 38 -17.45 34.99 2.75
N ARG A 39 -16.49 34.99 3.70
CA ARG A 39 -15.76 36.20 4.06
C ARG A 39 -14.72 36.59 3.02
N VAL A 40 -14.20 35.62 2.28
CA VAL A 40 -13.08 35.81 1.34
C VAL A 40 -13.46 35.57 -0.12
N TYR A 41 -14.68 35.10 -0.40
CA TYR A 41 -15.15 34.81 -1.75
C TYR A 41 -16.12 35.87 -2.26
N ARG A 42 -15.88 36.35 -3.47
CA ARG A 42 -16.75 37.27 -4.22
C ARG A 42 -17.31 36.56 -5.46
N GLY A 43 -18.61 36.31 -5.46
CA GLY A 43 -19.31 35.62 -6.54
C GLY A 43 -20.78 35.33 -6.19
N LYS A 44 -21.27 34.13 -6.52
CA LYS A 44 -22.62 33.71 -6.15
C LYS A 44 -22.77 33.58 -4.63
N ASP A 45 -23.97 33.78 -4.11
CA ASP A 45 -24.25 33.50 -2.70
C ASP A 45 -24.20 31.99 -2.43
N LEU A 46 -23.10 31.53 -1.83
CA LEU A 46 -22.82 30.11 -1.58
C LEU A 46 -23.81 29.44 -0.60
N ASP A 47 -24.63 30.20 0.13
CA ASP A 47 -25.71 29.62 0.93
C ASP A 47 -26.87 29.11 0.07
N LYS A 48 -27.06 29.72 -1.10
CA LYS A 48 -28.21 29.46 -1.98
C LYS A 48 -27.89 28.49 -3.11
N VAL A 49 -26.62 28.11 -3.28
CA VAL A 49 -26.23 27.14 -4.30
C VAL A 49 -26.55 25.73 -3.82
N ALA A 50 -26.88 24.85 -4.76
CA ALA A 50 -27.09 23.44 -4.45
C ALA A 50 -25.77 22.80 -3.98
N SER A 51 -25.88 21.79 -3.13
CA SER A 51 -24.74 20.96 -2.74
C SER A 51 -24.16 20.23 -3.96
N HIS A 52 -22.86 19.96 -3.95
CA HIS A 52 -22.10 19.31 -5.02
C HIS A 52 -22.13 20.10 -6.33
N THR A 53 -22.06 21.44 -6.22
CA THR A 53 -21.94 22.35 -7.37
C THR A 53 -20.67 23.16 -7.31
N ILE A 54 -20.18 23.55 -8.49
CA ILE A 54 -18.99 24.39 -8.67
C ILE A 54 -19.39 25.81 -9.08
N ASN A 55 -18.80 26.82 -8.45
CA ASN A 55 -19.21 28.21 -8.54
C ASN A 55 -18.02 29.12 -8.85
N TYR A 56 -18.05 29.75 -10.02
CA TYR A 56 -17.06 30.73 -10.45
C TYR A 56 -17.09 32.00 -9.58
N GLY A 57 -15.92 32.56 -9.24
CA GLY A 57 -15.80 33.85 -8.58
C GLY A 57 -14.34 34.22 -8.32
N HIS A 58 -14.10 35.06 -7.31
CA HIS A 58 -12.76 35.52 -6.94
C HIS A 58 -12.53 35.33 -5.44
N ILE A 59 -11.31 34.95 -5.07
CA ILE A 59 -10.86 35.11 -3.68
C ILE A 59 -10.32 36.53 -3.52
N ILE A 60 -10.76 37.20 -2.48
CA ILE A 60 -10.38 38.57 -2.14
C ILE A 60 -9.79 38.61 -0.73
N ASP A 61 -8.85 39.53 -0.51
CA ASP A 61 -8.40 39.89 0.83
C ASP A 61 -9.36 40.97 1.39
N PRO A 62 -10.18 40.66 2.40
CA PRO A 62 -11.19 41.61 2.89
C PRO A 62 -10.59 42.84 3.59
N LYS A 63 -9.30 42.81 3.95
CA LYS A 63 -8.61 43.96 4.54
C LYS A 63 -8.19 45.00 3.51
N THR A 64 -7.84 44.56 2.30
CA THR A 64 -7.32 45.43 1.24
C THR A 64 -8.26 45.56 0.04
N ASP A 65 -9.32 44.76 0.01
CA ASP A 65 -10.23 44.56 -1.12
C ASP A 65 -9.53 44.08 -2.41
N ALA A 66 -8.27 43.63 -2.29
CA ALA A 66 -7.49 43.15 -3.43
C ALA A 66 -7.94 41.75 -3.83
N VAL A 67 -8.09 41.54 -5.13
CA VAL A 67 -8.29 40.20 -5.70
C VAL A 67 -6.99 39.41 -5.56
N VAL A 68 -7.07 38.25 -4.91
CA VAL A 68 -5.95 37.31 -4.77
C VAL A 68 -5.89 36.40 -6.00
N ASP A 69 -7.04 35.84 -6.37
CA ASP A 69 -7.13 34.95 -7.53
C ASP A 69 -8.56 34.84 -8.07
N GLU A 70 -8.69 34.49 -9.34
CA GLU A 70 -9.91 34.04 -10.00
C GLU A 70 -10.03 32.52 -9.82
N VAL A 71 -11.15 32.04 -9.27
CA VAL A 71 -11.28 30.66 -8.78
C VAL A 71 -12.61 30.02 -9.14
N MET A 72 -12.65 28.70 -9.04
CA MET A 72 -13.89 27.93 -8.97
C MET A 72 -14.05 27.31 -7.58
N VAL A 73 -15.20 27.53 -6.93
CA VAL A 73 -15.47 27.04 -5.58
C VAL A 73 -16.53 25.94 -5.61
N SER A 74 -16.14 24.73 -5.20
CA SER A 74 -17.08 23.62 -4.99
C SER A 74 -17.68 23.69 -3.59
N VAL A 75 -19.01 23.59 -3.50
CA VAL A 75 -19.75 23.56 -2.23
C VAL A 75 -20.35 22.18 -2.01
N MET A 76 -19.85 21.43 -1.03
CA MET A 76 -20.35 20.10 -0.66
C MET A 76 -20.85 20.14 0.79
N ARG A 77 -22.06 19.61 1.04
CA ARG A 77 -22.74 19.73 2.33
C ARG A 77 -22.84 18.37 3.03
N ALA A 78 -22.69 18.38 4.35
CA ALA A 78 -22.89 17.22 5.21
C ALA A 78 -24.29 16.59 5.03
N PRO A 79 -24.44 15.27 5.26
CA PRO A 79 -23.40 14.28 5.54
C PRO A 79 -22.79 13.69 4.26
N LYS A 80 -23.14 14.19 3.06
CA LYS A 80 -22.78 13.58 1.77
C LYS A 80 -21.41 14.04 1.28
N THR A 81 -20.39 14.06 2.13
CA THR A 81 -19.05 14.54 1.77
C THR A 81 -17.99 13.50 2.14
N PHE A 82 -16.73 13.73 1.77
CA PHE A 82 -15.63 12.84 2.14
C PHE A 82 -15.45 12.71 3.65
N THR A 83 -15.59 13.80 4.40
CA THR A 83 -15.46 13.83 5.86
C THR A 83 -16.79 13.65 6.58
N ARG A 84 -17.92 13.63 5.86
CA ARG A 84 -19.29 13.83 6.40
C ARG A 84 -19.55 15.18 7.05
N GLU A 85 -18.61 16.11 6.98
CA GLU A 85 -18.79 17.52 7.37
C GLU A 85 -19.11 18.38 6.15
N ASP A 86 -19.44 19.66 6.34
CA ASP A 86 -19.46 20.61 5.24
C ASP A 86 -18.03 20.79 4.69
N VAL A 87 -17.88 20.69 3.37
CA VAL A 87 -16.60 20.76 2.66
C VAL A 87 -16.66 21.81 1.57
N ILE A 88 -15.65 22.68 1.55
CA ILE A 88 -15.43 23.65 0.48
C ILE A 88 -14.12 23.32 -0.21
N GLU A 89 -14.11 23.28 -1.54
CA GLU A 89 -12.86 23.18 -2.32
C GLU A 89 -12.71 24.41 -3.19
N ILE A 90 -11.56 25.08 -3.08
CA ILE A 90 -11.20 26.25 -3.87
C ILE A 90 -10.19 25.80 -4.91
N ASN A 91 -10.64 25.73 -6.17
CA ASN A 91 -9.80 25.44 -7.31
C ASN A 91 -9.22 26.76 -7.82
N CYS A 92 -7.95 27.00 -7.52
CA CYS A 92 -7.22 28.22 -7.86
C CYS A 92 -6.09 27.93 -8.86
N HIS A 93 -5.45 28.97 -9.39
CA HIS A 93 -4.27 28.78 -10.22
C HIS A 93 -3.18 28.07 -9.41
N GLY A 94 -2.53 27.09 -10.01
CA GLY A 94 -1.53 26.24 -9.33
C GLY A 94 -0.19 26.92 -9.05
N GLY A 95 -0.15 28.25 -9.00
CA GLY A 95 1.02 29.00 -8.57
C GLY A 95 1.18 28.96 -7.04
N ILE A 96 2.42 28.76 -6.59
CA ILE A 96 2.78 28.63 -5.16
C ILE A 96 2.32 29.84 -4.35
N VAL A 97 2.47 31.06 -4.89
CA VAL A 97 2.13 32.30 -4.18
C VAL A 97 0.62 32.45 -4.00
N ALA A 98 -0.16 32.28 -5.08
CA ALA A 98 -1.62 32.40 -5.04
C ALA A 98 -2.23 31.35 -4.10
N THR A 99 -1.79 30.10 -4.22
CA THR A 99 -2.23 28.99 -3.36
C THR A 99 -1.97 29.26 -1.88
N ASN A 100 -0.74 29.64 -1.53
CA ASN A 100 -0.39 29.94 -0.14
C ASN A 100 -1.14 31.17 0.39
N ARG A 101 -1.40 32.17 -0.44
CA ARG A 101 -2.16 33.35 -0.04
C ARG A 101 -3.61 33.00 0.28
N ILE A 102 -4.25 32.15 -0.52
CA ILE A 102 -5.59 31.63 -0.26
C ILE A 102 -5.59 30.85 1.06
N LEU A 103 -4.67 29.91 1.25
CA LEU A 103 -4.55 29.14 2.50
C LEU A 103 -4.43 30.05 3.73
N GLN A 104 -3.54 31.05 3.68
CA GLN A 104 -3.35 32.02 4.77
C GLN A 104 -4.59 32.85 5.06
N LEU A 105 -5.36 33.23 4.03
CA LEU A 105 -6.63 33.94 4.20
C LEU A 105 -7.63 33.06 4.94
N LEU A 106 -7.82 31.81 4.51
CA LEU A 106 -8.73 30.88 5.20
C LEU A 106 -8.35 30.71 6.67
N MET A 107 -7.05 30.56 6.96
CA MET A 107 -6.55 30.46 8.32
C MET A 107 -6.82 31.73 9.14
N SER A 108 -6.66 32.90 8.53
CA SER A 108 -6.91 34.19 9.18
C SER A 108 -8.38 34.42 9.53
N TYR A 109 -9.31 33.68 8.91
CA TYR A 109 -10.76 33.87 9.07
C TYR A 109 -11.47 32.75 9.85
N GLY A 110 -10.74 31.78 10.40
CA GLY A 110 -11.28 30.80 11.35
C GLY A 110 -10.86 29.36 11.11
N ALA A 111 -10.24 29.04 9.97
CA ALA A 111 -9.71 27.71 9.75
C ALA A 111 -8.40 27.52 10.50
N ARG A 112 -8.09 26.30 10.94
CA ARG A 112 -6.71 25.93 11.30
C ARG A 112 -6.09 25.05 10.23
N MET A 113 -4.77 24.94 10.23
CA MET A 113 -4.09 23.99 9.36
C MET A 113 -4.48 22.55 9.75
N ALA A 114 -4.81 21.73 8.75
CA ALA A 114 -5.05 20.30 8.97
C ALA A 114 -3.75 19.57 9.31
N GLU A 115 -3.83 18.61 10.22
CA GLU A 115 -2.75 17.66 10.47
C GLU A 115 -2.61 16.67 9.30
N PRO A 116 -1.43 16.04 9.13
CA PRO A 116 -1.25 14.89 8.25
C PRO A 116 -2.38 13.85 8.39
N GLY A 117 -2.99 13.46 7.27
CA GLY A 117 -4.06 12.45 7.23
C GLY A 117 -5.39 12.88 7.84
N GLU A 118 -5.53 14.10 8.34
CA GLU A 118 -6.68 14.48 9.17
C GLU A 118 -8.02 14.41 8.43
N PHE A 119 -8.08 14.75 7.13
CA PHE A 119 -9.33 14.58 6.36
C PHE A 119 -9.79 13.12 6.31
N THR A 120 -8.86 12.18 6.13
CA THR A 120 -9.16 10.74 6.15
C THR A 120 -9.50 10.27 7.56
N LYS A 121 -8.82 10.81 8.59
CA LYS A 121 -9.16 10.58 10.00
C LYS A 121 -10.60 11.00 10.32
N ARG A 122 -11.02 12.18 9.87
CA ARG A 122 -12.41 12.66 10.06
C ARG A 122 -13.41 11.80 9.31
N ALA A 123 -13.09 11.37 8.09
CA ALA A 123 -13.92 10.43 7.34
C ALA A 123 -14.14 9.12 8.13
N PHE A 124 -13.08 8.62 8.78
CA PHE A 124 -13.14 7.46 9.66
C PHE A 124 -13.97 7.72 10.93
N LEU A 125 -13.65 8.77 11.69
CA LEU A 125 -14.34 9.10 12.94
C LEU A 125 -15.84 9.40 12.74
N ASN A 126 -16.20 10.01 11.62
CA ASN A 126 -17.61 10.26 11.29
C ASN A 126 -18.32 9.03 10.70
N GLY A 127 -17.65 7.86 10.66
CA GLY A 127 -18.21 6.58 10.25
C GLY A 127 -18.50 6.44 8.76
N ARG A 128 -17.80 7.21 7.91
CA ARG A 128 -17.95 7.13 6.45
C ARG A 128 -17.17 5.97 5.88
N ILE A 129 -15.95 5.79 6.38
CA ILE A 129 -15.02 4.74 6.00
C ILE A 129 -14.53 4.06 7.27
N ASP A 130 -14.10 2.82 7.17
CA ASP A 130 -13.40 2.15 8.27
C ASP A 130 -11.87 2.27 8.12
N LEU A 131 -11.11 1.67 9.04
CA LEU A 131 -9.65 1.77 9.04
C LEU A 131 -9.02 1.05 7.83
N THR A 132 -9.62 -0.05 7.38
CA THR A 132 -9.14 -0.78 6.19
C THR A 132 -9.32 0.05 4.92
N GLN A 133 -10.47 0.70 4.77
CA GLN A 133 -10.75 1.60 3.65
C GLN A 133 -9.84 2.83 3.71
N ALA A 134 -9.55 3.36 4.90
CA ALA A 134 -8.60 4.46 5.07
C ALA A 134 -7.18 4.09 4.61
N GLU A 135 -6.68 2.91 4.99
CA GLU A 135 -5.40 2.37 4.51
C GLU A 135 -5.41 2.15 2.99
N SER A 136 -6.56 1.74 2.43
CA SER A 136 -6.73 1.52 1.00
C SER A 136 -6.63 2.79 0.16
N VAL A 137 -7.03 3.96 0.71
CA VAL A 137 -6.85 5.25 0.02
C VAL A 137 -5.36 5.52 -0.24
N MET A 138 -4.51 5.23 0.73
CA MET A 138 -3.05 5.39 0.61
C MET A 138 -2.46 4.38 -0.38
N ASP A 139 -2.91 3.13 -0.30
CA ASP A 139 -2.46 2.07 -1.20
C ASP A 139 -2.85 2.38 -2.65
N LEU A 140 -4.02 2.99 -2.87
CA LEU A 140 -4.48 3.45 -4.18
C LEU A 140 -3.60 4.57 -4.74
N ILE A 141 -3.27 5.57 -3.91
CA ILE A 141 -2.41 6.70 -4.32
C ILE A 141 -1.00 6.22 -4.65
N ARG A 142 -0.48 5.22 -3.92
CA ARG A 142 0.89 4.70 -4.05
C ARG A 142 1.00 3.49 -4.98
N ALA A 143 -0.09 3.05 -5.59
CA ALA A 143 -0.12 1.84 -6.40
C ALA A 143 0.92 1.90 -7.53
N LYS A 144 1.76 0.86 -7.59
CA LYS A 144 2.86 0.74 -8.55
C LYS A 144 2.48 -0.04 -9.81
N THR A 145 1.35 -0.75 -9.80
CA THR A 145 0.85 -1.59 -10.90
C THR A 145 -0.66 -1.53 -10.95
N ASP A 146 -1.26 -1.80 -12.11
CA ASP A 146 -2.72 -1.88 -12.26
C ASP A 146 -3.33 -2.92 -11.31
N ARG A 147 -2.60 -4.00 -11.02
CA ARG A 147 -3.04 -5.04 -10.09
C ARG A 147 -3.04 -4.54 -8.64
N ALA A 148 -2.00 -3.82 -8.21
CA ALA A 148 -1.98 -3.20 -6.88
C ALA A 148 -3.08 -2.14 -6.75
N MET A 149 -3.32 -1.36 -7.82
CA MET A 149 -4.41 -0.40 -7.89
C MET A 149 -5.77 -1.08 -7.72
N GLN A 150 -6.02 -2.18 -8.44
CA GLN A 150 -7.28 -2.92 -8.35
C GLN A 150 -7.52 -3.48 -6.95
N VAL A 151 -6.52 -4.07 -6.30
CA VAL A 151 -6.63 -4.54 -4.91
C VAL A 151 -6.99 -3.39 -3.96
N ALA A 152 -6.38 -2.22 -4.13
CA ALA A 152 -6.70 -1.05 -3.32
C ALA A 152 -8.13 -0.52 -3.57
N VAL A 153 -8.62 -0.56 -4.82
CA VAL A 153 -10.01 -0.22 -5.16
C VAL A 153 -10.98 -1.21 -4.50
N ASP A 154 -10.73 -2.51 -4.64
CA ASP A 154 -11.61 -3.54 -4.08
C ASP A 154 -11.70 -3.44 -2.55
N GLN A 155 -10.60 -3.12 -1.87
CA GLN A 155 -10.60 -2.89 -0.42
C GLN A 155 -11.28 -1.56 -0.06
N LEU A 156 -11.08 -0.50 -0.85
CA LEU A 156 -11.78 0.78 -0.67
C LEU A 156 -13.31 0.63 -0.82
N ASP A 157 -13.76 -0.24 -1.71
CA ASP A 157 -15.17 -0.61 -1.89
C ASP A 157 -15.70 -1.53 -0.76
N GLY A 158 -14.84 -1.94 0.18
CA GLY A 158 -15.22 -2.62 1.41
C GLY A 158 -15.12 -4.14 1.35
N SER A 159 -14.47 -4.74 0.35
CA SER A 159 -14.34 -6.21 0.27
C SER A 159 -13.73 -6.83 1.53
N LEU A 160 -12.65 -6.24 2.05
CA LEU A 160 -12.01 -6.67 3.30
C LEU A 160 -12.88 -6.35 4.52
N THR A 161 -13.46 -5.16 4.59
CA THR A 161 -14.42 -4.77 5.63
C THR A 161 -15.54 -5.80 5.80
N HIS A 162 -16.18 -6.19 4.70
CA HIS A 162 -17.28 -7.13 4.71
C HIS A 162 -16.84 -8.52 5.18
N LEU A 163 -15.68 -8.99 4.72
CA LEU A 163 -15.11 -10.25 5.16
C LEU A 163 -14.87 -10.25 6.68
N ILE A 164 -14.15 -9.25 7.20
CA ILE A 164 -13.81 -9.16 8.63
C ILE A 164 -15.07 -9.00 9.50
N LYS A 165 -16.04 -8.17 9.07
CA LYS A 165 -17.31 -8.02 9.79
C LYS A 165 -18.11 -9.32 9.82
N ASN A 166 -18.12 -10.09 8.74
CA ASN A 166 -18.77 -11.40 8.73
C ASN A 166 -18.09 -12.37 9.72
N LEU A 167 -16.75 -12.41 9.75
CA LEU A 167 -16.04 -13.23 10.75
C LEU A 167 -16.34 -12.78 12.19
N ARG A 168 -16.39 -11.47 12.45
CA ARG A 168 -16.77 -10.92 13.76
C ARG A 168 -18.19 -11.31 14.15
N GLN A 169 -19.13 -11.26 13.21
CA GLN A 169 -20.52 -11.65 13.44
C GLN A 169 -20.64 -13.13 13.78
N GLU A 170 -19.92 -13.99 13.05
CA GLU A 170 -19.86 -15.45 13.28
C GLU A 170 -19.33 -15.80 14.67
N ILE A 171 -18.33 -15.06 15.17
CA ILE A 171 -17.83 -15.21 16.55
C ILE A 171 -18.84 -14.68 17.57
N LEU A 172 -19.42 -13.50 17.32
CA LEU A 172 -20.35 -12.84 18.25
C LEU A 172 -21.59 -13.70 18.51
N GLU A 173 -22.12 -14.37 17.48
CA GLU A 173 -23.28 -15.28 17.62
C GLU A 173 -22.98 -16.45 18.57
N VAL A 174 -21.77 -17.01 18.51
CA VAL A 174 -21.36 -18.10 19.40
C VAL A 174 -21.08 -17.59 20.81
N LEU A 175 -20.42 -16.43 20.95
CA LEU A 175 -20.20 -15.81 22.26
C LEU A 175 -21.54 -15.55 22.97
N ALA A 176 -22.55 -15.06 22.26
CA ALA A 176 -23.88 -14.83 22.81
C ALA A 176 -24.56 -16.13 23.29
N GLN A 177 -24.39 -17.24 22.57
CA GLN A 177 -24.93 -18.53 22.98
C GLN A 177 -24.19 -19.09 24.20
N VAL A 178 -22.86 -18.98 24.23
CA VAL A 178 -22.02 -19.41 25.36
C VAL A 178 -22.40 -18.65 26.62
N GLU A 179 -22.59 -17.32 26.54
CA GLU A 179 -22.96 -16.49 27.67
C GLU A 179 -24.30 -16.94 28.31
N VAL A 180 -25.30 -17.26 27.49
CA VAL A 180 -26.59 -17.77 27.98
C VAL A 180 -26.43 -19.10 28.70
N ASN A 181 -25.57 -20.00 28.20
CA ASN A 181 -25.30 -21.28 28.88
C ASN A 181 -24.56 -21.10 30.21
N ILE A 182 -23.64 -20.13 30.29
CA ILE A 182 -22.92 -19.81 31.53
C ILE A 182 -23.88 -19.23 32.58
N ASP A 183 -24.75 -18.31 32.18
CA ASP A 183 -25.73 -17.68 33.08
C ASP A 183 -26.85 -18.65 33.50
N TYR A 184 -27.26 -19.55 32.60
CA TYR A 184 -28.38 -20.48 32.81
C TYR A 184 -28.03 -21.92 32.37
N PRO A 185 -27.16 -22.63 33.11
CA PRO A 185 -26.67 -23.97 32.75
C PRO A 185 -27.74 -25.08 32.78
N GLU A 186 -28.99 -24.74 33.12
CA GLU A 186 -30.12 -25.67 33.16
C GLU A 186 -30.78 -25.90 31.78
N TYR A 187 -30.47 -25.07 30.77
CA TYR A 187 -31.08 -25.14 29.44
C TYR A 187 -30.25 -25.89 28.39
N ASP A 188 -28.92 -25.78 28.44
CA ASP A 188 -27.99 -26.42 27.50
C ASP A 188 -26.96 -27.26 28.26
N THR A 189 -26.35 -28.23 27.56
CA THR A 189 -25.26 -29.03 28.14
C THR A 189 -23.91 -28.45 27.75
N ASP A 190 -22.96 -28.40 28.70
CA ASP A 190 -21.60 -27.92 28.44
C ASP A 190 -20.93 -28.61 27.24
N GLU A 191 -21.24 -29.89 26.99
CA GLU A 191 -20.76 -30.61 25.81
C GLU A 191 -21.27 -30.02 24.50
N MET A 192 -22.53 -29.58 24.44
CA MET A 192 -23.11 -28.98 23.24
C MET A 192 -22.47 -27.61 22.98
N THR A 193 -22.34 -26.78 24.01
CA THR A 193 -21.70 -25.46 23.94
C THR A 193 -20.24 -25.58 23.48
N THR A 194 -19.51 -26.54 24.04
CA THR A 194 -18.11 -26.83 23.66
C THR A 194 -17.98 -27.23 22.19
N ARG A 195 -18.89 -28.07 21.67
CA ARG A 195 -18.87 -28.46 20.25
C ARG A 195 -19.11 -27.29 19.32
N ILE A 196 -20.10 -26.45 19.62
CA ILE A 196 -20.41 -25.26 18.80
C ILE A 196 -19.23 -24.29 18.78
N LEU A 197 -18.59 -24.08 19.93
CA LEU A 197 -17.40 -23.23 20.04
C LEU A 197 -16.24 -23.77 19.21
N LEU A 198 -15.99 -25.09 19.27
CA LEU A 198 -14.96 -25.75 18.48
C LEU A 198 -15.22 -25.64 16.98
N GLU A 199 -16.42 -26.00 16.53
CA GLU A 199 -16.82 -25.94 15.11
C GLU A 199 -16.66 -24.52 14.54
N LYS A 200 -17.05 -23.50 15.32
CA LYS A 200 -16.91 -22.11 14.90
C LYS A 200 -15.46 -21.66 14.88
N ALA A 201 -14.67 -22.04 15.89
CA ALA A 201 -13.27 -21.70 15.95
C ALA A 201 -12.50 -22.27 14.75
N GLU A 202 -12.74 -23.54 14.40
CA GLU A 202 -12.16 -24.19 13.22
C GLU A 202 -12.58 -23.49 11.91
N LEU A 203 -13.87 -23.16 11.77
CA LEU A 203 -14.39 -22.46 10.59
C LEU A 203 -13.73 -21.08 10.40
N VAL A 204 -13.70 -20.26 11.45
CA VAL A 204 -13.13 -18.91 11.39
C VAL A 204 -11.63 -18.99 11.17
N LYS A 205 -10.94 -19.91 11.84
CA LYS A 205 -9.50 -20.15 11.67
C LYS A 205 -9.17 -20.53 10.24
N GLY A 206 -9.98 -21.38 9.61
CA GLY A 206 -9.84 -21.74 8.19
C GLY A 206 -9.91 -20.52 7.28
N ARG A 207 -10.94 -19.66 7.46
CA ARG A 207 -11.10 -18.43 6.66
C ARG A 207 -9.98 -17.42 6.88
N ILE A 208 -9.50 -17.26 8.11
CA ILE A 208 -8.32 -16.44 8.41
C ILE A 208 -7.08 -17.02 7.72
N GLY A 209 -6.92 -18.34 7.73
CA GLY A 209 -5.84 -19.04 7.03
C GLY A 209 -5.85 -18.79 5.52
N GLU A 210 -7.02 -18.87 4.88
CA GLU A 210 -7.19 -18.54 3.45
C GLU A 210 -6.77 -17.09 3.14
N LEU A 211 -7.16 -16.14 4.00
CA LEU A 211 -6.76 -14.73 3.83
C LEU A 211 -5.25 -14.54 4.01
N LEU A 212 -4.66 -15.17 5.03
CA LEU A 212 -3.22 -15.13 5.30
C LEU A 212 -2.38 -15.78 4.19
N GLN A 213 -2.90 -16.74 3.43
CA GLN A 213 -2.21 -17.30 2.26
C GLN A 213 -1.93 -16.24 1.18
N THR A 214 -2.72 -15.16 1.13
CA THR A 214 -2.53 -14.06 0.17
C THR A 214 -1.53 -12.99 0.64
N ALA A 215 -1.11 -13.05 1.91
CA ALA A 215 -0.34 -11.98 2.56
C ALA A 215 1.02 -11.72 1.89
N GLN A 216 1.69 -12.77 1.43
CA GLN A 216 3.01 -12.62 0.79
C GLN A 216 2.91 -11.85 -0.53
N GLN A 217 1.91 -12.16 -1.36
CA GLN A 217 1.68 -11.48 -2.63
C GLN A 217 1.14 -10.08 -2.42
N GLY A 218 0.23 -9.89 -1.46
CA GLY A 218 -0.28 -8.57 -1.11
C GLY A 218 0.84 -7.64 -0.62
N LYS A 219 1.77 -8.15 0.20
CA LYS A 219 2.96 -7.41 0.62
C LYS A 219 3.83 -7.00 -0.57
N VAL A 220 4.11 -7.93 -1.50
CA VAL A 220 4.88 -7.62 -2.72
C VAL A 220 4.18 -6.56 -3.57
N LEU A 221 2.86 -6.66 -3.79
CA LEU A 221 2.09 -5.68 -4.55
C LEU A 221 2.16 -4.28 -3.94
N ARG A 222 2.27 -4.18 -2.61
CA ARG A 222 2.32 -2.91 -1.88
C ARG A 222 3.73 -2.32 -1.78
N GLU A 223 4.70 -3.13 -1.35
CA GLU A 223 6.06 -2.66 -1.02
C GLU A 223 7.02 -2.73 -2.20
N GLY A 224 6.67 -3.49 -3.24
CA GLY A 224 7.59 -3.86 -4.31
C GLY A 224 8.50 -5.01 -3.90
N LEU A 225 8.90 -5.80 -4.88
CA LEU A 225 9.88 -6.85 -4.73
C LEU A 225 11.29 -6.30 -4.88
N ALA A 226 12.08 -6.33 -3.81
CA ALA A 226 13.48 -5.91 -3.88
C ALA A 226 14.26 -6.78 -4.89
N THR A 227 14.66 -6.17 -6.00
CA THR A 227 15.25 -6.87 -7.14
C THR A 227 16.62 -6.30 -7.48
N ALA A 228 17.65 -7.15 -7.53
CA ALA A 228 19.00 -6.77 -7.94
C ALA A 228 19.32 -7.30 -9.33
N ILE A 229 19.82 -6.43 -10.22
CA ILE A 229 20.38 -6.83 -11.51
C ILE A 229 21.90 -6.93 -11.35
N VAL A 230 22.44 -8.14 -11.40
CA VAL A 230 23.87 -8.41 -11.15
C VAL A 230 24.52 -9.11 -12.34
N GLY A 231 25.83 -9.04 -12.41
CA GLY A 231 26.61 -9.54 -13.55
C GLY A 231 27.87 -8.71 -13.76
N ARG A 232 28.78 -9.21 -14.59
CA ARG A 232 30.02 -8.51 -14.96
C ARG A 232 29.77 -7.23 -15.78
N PRO A 233 30.77 -6.35 -15.95
CA PRO A 233 30.76 -5.32 -16.98
C PRO A 233 30.38 -5.85 -18.36
N ASN A 234 29.68 -5.04 -19.17
CA ASN A 234 29.35 -5.33 -20.57
C ASN A 234 28.52 -6.60 -20.89
N VAL A 235 27.94 -7.27 -19.89
CA VAL A 235 27.04 -8.43 -20.12
C VAL A 235 25.63 -8.03 -20.57
N GLY A 236 25.26 -6.74 -20.46
CA GLY A 236 23.96 -6.21 -20.85
C GLY A 236 23.04 -5.79 -19.70
N LYS A 237 23.57 -5.61 -18.47
CA LYS A 237 22.78 -5.14 -17.31
C LYS A 237 22.08 -3.80 -17.55
N SER A 238 22.79 -2.80 -18.05
CA SER A 238 22.22 -1.47 -18.32
C SER A 238 21.19 -1.53 -19.45
N SER A 239 21.42 -2.38 -20.46
CA SER A 239 20.42 -2.65 -21.49
C SER A 239 19.16 -3.30 -20.92
N LEU A 240 19.29 -4.26 -20.00
CA LEU A 240 18.16 -4.91 -19.33
C LEU A 240 17.37 -3.89 -18.51
N LEU A 241 18.07 -3.10 -17.69
CA LEU A 241 17.43 -2.09 -16.86
C LEU A 241 16.70 -1.06 -17.73
N ASN A 242 17.34 -0.55 -18.78
CA ASN A 242 16.69 0.40 -19.68
C ASN A 242 15.49 -0.22 -20.38
N HIS A 243 15.57 -1.48 -20.81
CA HIS A 243 14.44 -2.19 -21.40
C HIS A 243 13.26 -2.28 -20.42
N LEU A 244 13.53 -2.72 -19.18
CA LEU A 244 12.55 -2.80 -18.10
C LEU A 244 11.94 -1.42 -17.77
N LEU A 245 12.73 -0.35 -17.75
CA LEU A 245 12.24 1.03 -17.52
C LEU A 245 11.42 1.61 -18.69
N HIS A 246 11.66 1.15 -19.93
CA HIS A 246 11.05 1.71 -21.13
C HIS A 246 9.76 1.00 -21.58
N GLU A 247 9.67 -0.33 -21.45
CA GLU A 247 8.47 -1.11 -21.81
C GLU A 247 7.30 -0.82 -20.86
N ASP A 248 7.60 -0.73 -19.56
CA ASP A 248 6.61 -0.51 -18.52
C ASP A 248 6.89 0.84 -17.87
N LYS A 249 5.92 1.77 -17.98
CA LYS A 249 5.97 3.13 -17.44
C LYS A 249 6.66 3.11 -16.07
N ALA A 250 7.94 3.46 -16.02
CA ALA A 250 8.66 3.56 -14.78
C ALA A 250 7.88 4.53 -13.89
N ILE A 251 7.20 4.02 -12.87
CA ILE A 251 6.60 4.85 -11.84
C ILE A 251 7.78 5.24 -10.96
N VAL A 252 8.55 6.20 -11.46
CA VAL A 252 9.48 6.97 -10.65
C VAL A 252 8.60 7.64 -9.60
N THR A 253 8.62 7.13 -8.38
CA THR A 253 8.03 7.86 -7.27
C THR A 253 9.08 8.85 -6.83
N ASP A 254 8.96 10.08 -7.33
CA ASP A 254 9.56 11.23 -6.68
C ASP A 254 8.87 11.40 -5.32
N VAL A 255 9.43 10.82 -4.26
CA VAL A 255 9.14 11.32 -2.92
C VAL A 255 10.01 12.56 -2.75
N ALA A 256 9.52 13.70 -3.26
CA ALA A 256 10.18 14.98 -3.08
C ALA A 256 10.21 15.31 -1.58
N GLY A 257 11.40 15.32 -0.95
CA GLY A 257 11.55 15.70 0.46
C GLY A 257 12.69 15.01 1.21
N THR A 258 13.23 13.88 0.71
CA THR A 258 14.29 13.15 1.41
C THR A 258 15.68 13.61 1.01
N THR A 259 16.19 14.69 1.61
CA THR A 259 17.60 15.11 1.42
C THR A 259 18.57 13.93 1.53
N ARG A 260 19.15 13.51 0.39
CA ARG A 260 20.08 12.37 0.11
C ARG A 260 19.44 11.14 -0.59
N ASP A 261 18.64 11.43 -1.60
CA ASP A 261 17.77 10.53 -2.37
C ASP A 261 18.49 9.33 -3.01
N VAL A 262 18.29 8.15 -2.43
CA VAL A 262 18.29 6.94 -3.26
C VAL A 262 16.98 7.01 -4.02
N LEU A 263 17.02 7.41 -5.30
CA LEU A 263 15.89 7.22 -6.21
C LEU A 263 15.52 5.74 -6.16
N GLU A 264 14.47 5.41 -5.42
CA GLU A 264 13.92 4.06 -5.45
C GLU A 264 13.17 3.92 -6.76
N GLU A 265 13.81 3.27 -7.73
CA GLU A 265 13.23 3.00 -9.04
C GLU A 265 12.33 1.77 -8.96
N TYR A 266 11.08 1.93 -9.41
CA TYR A 266 10.14 0.83 -9.52
C TYR A 266 9.82 0.58 -10.98
N VAL A 267 9.81 -0.69 -11.34
CA VAL A 267 9.37 -1.16 -12.65
C VAL A 267 8.18 -2.09 -12.45
N ASN A 268 7.14 -1.92 -13.25
CA ASN A 268 6.08 -2.92 -13.37
C ASN A 268 6.57 -4.02 -14.31
N VAL A 269 6.44 -5.30 -13.93
CA VAL A 269 6.69 -6.43 -14.83
C VAL A 269 5.50 -7.36 -14.73
N ARG A 270 4.60 -7.31 -15.73
CA ARG A 270 3.38 -8.13 -15.77
C ARG A 270 2.56 -8.08 -14.48
N GLY A 271 2.46 -6.90 -13.87
CA GLY A 271 1.73 -6.65 -12.62
C GLY A 271 2.55 -6.86 -11.36
N VAL A 272 3.80 -7.33 -11.44
CA VAL A 272 4.74 -7.41 -10.32
C VAL A 272 5.52 -6.09 -10.21
N PRO A 273 5.39 -5.32 -9.11
CA PRO A 273 6.25 -4.17 -8.89
C PRO A 273 7.64 -4.64 -8.45
N LEU A 274 8.66 -4.39 -9.27
CA LEU A 274 10.06 -4.63 -8.94
C LEU A 274 10.65 -3.34 -8.37
N LYS A 275 11.14 -3.39 -7.13
CA LYS A 275 11.91 -2.33 -6.50
C LYS A 275 13.39 -2.56 -6.78
N LEU A 276 13.97 -1.80 -7.71
CA LEU A 276 15.36 -1.98 -8.11
C LEU A 276 16.29 -1.51 -6.99
N VAL A 277 17.13 -2.42 -6.48
CA VAL A 277 18.12 -2.07 -5.45
C VAL A 277 19.45 -1.65 -6.10
N ASP A 278 20.03 -0.55 -5.61
CA ASP A 278 21.38 -0.08 -5.97
C ASP A 278 21.54 0.41 -7.44
N THR A 279 20.54 1.16 -7.97
CA THR A 279 20.59 1.74 -9.32
C THR A 279 21.50 2.98 -9.45
N ALA A 280 22.03 3.52 -8.34
CA ALA A 280 22.94 4.68 -8.37
C ALA A 280 24.20 4.45 -9.22
N GLY A 281 24.61 3.18 -9.43
CA GLY A 281 25.68 2.85 -10.36
C GLY A 281 25.28 2.85 -11.84
N ILE A 282 23.99 2.75 -12.15
CA ILE A 282 23.47 2.54 -13.50
C ILE A 282 23.18 3.88 -14.20
N HIS A 283 22.78 4.93 -13.46
CA HIS A 283 22.64 6.27 -14.03
C HIS A 283 23.98 7.01 -14.21
N ASP A 284 24.99 6.76 -13.37
CA ASP A 284 26.18 7.62 -13.27
C ASP A 284 27.41 7.15 -14.06
N THR A 285 27.31 6.17 -14.98
CA THR A 285 28.50 5.71 -15.73
C THR A 285 28.30 5.51 -17.23
N GLU A 286 28.46 6.61 -17.97
CA GLU A 286 29.44 6.57 -19.06
C GLU A 286 30.85 6.77 -18.43
N ASP A 287 31.72 5.77 -18.61
CA ASP A 287 33.18 5.84 -18.59
C ASP A 287 34.09 5.56 -17.38
N LYS A 288 33.75 5.59 -16.07
CA LYS A 288 34.84 5.43 -15.04
C LYS A 288 34.66 4.56 -13.78
N VAL A 289 33.48 4.03 -13.44
CA VAL A 289 33.28 3.32 -12.14
C VAL A 289 32.90 1.83 -12.26
N GLU A 290 33.17 1.17 -13.38
CA GLU A 290 32.92 -0.28 -13.51
C GLU A 290 33.84 -1.17 -12.63
N LYS A 291 34.91 -0.63 -12.02
CA LYS A 291 35.85 -1.41 -11.18
C LYS A 291 35.30 -1.83 -9.81
N ILE A 292 34.14 -1.36 -9.37
CA ILE A 292 33.51 -1.74 -8.08
C ILE A 292 32.39 -2.79 -8.27
N GLY A 293 32.29 -3.40 -9.46
CA GLY A 293 31.16 -4.23 -9.87
C GLY A 293 30.86 -5.44 -8.97
N VAL A 294 31.87 -6.18 -8.52
CA VAL A 294 31.64 -7.43 -7.74
C VAL A 294 31.26 -7.14 -6.28
N GLU A 295 31.93 -6.21 -5.59
CA GLU A 295 31.58 -5.88 -4.21
C GLU A 295 30.19 -5.22 -4.11
N ARG A 296 29.86 -4.31 -5.03
CA ARG A 296 28.50 -3.75 -5.12
C ARG A 296 27.46 -4.83 -5.40
N SER A 297 27.75 -5.75 -6.32
CA SER A 297 26.87 -6.90 -6.58
C SER A 297 26.64 -7.73 -5.31
N ARG A 298 27.66 -7.99 -4.48
CA ARG A 298 27.50 -8.72 -3.21
C ARG A 298 26.60 -7.97 -2.21
N ALA A 299 26.73 -6.64 -2.12
CA ALA A 299 25.86 -5.82 -1.27
C ALA A 299 24.40 -5.84 -1.77
N ALA A 300 24.18 -5.72 -3.08
CA ALA A 300 22.86 -5.80 -3.69
C ALA A 300 22.22 -7.19 -3.51
N ILE A 301 22.98 -8.28 -3.70
CA ILE A 301 22.51 -9.66 -3.48
C ILE A 301 22.02 -9.87 -2.05
N THR A 302 22.68 -9.26 -1.08
CA THR A 302 22.31 -9.39 0.33
C THR A 302 20.93 -8.77 0.59
N LYS A 303 20.67 -7.59 0.00
CA LYS A 303 19.43 -6.82 0.21
C LYS A 303 18.25 -7.24 -0.66
N ALA A 304 18.49 -7.90 -1.79
CA ALA A 304 17.45 -8.27 -2.72
C ALA A 304 16.76 -9.60 -2.35
N ASP A 305 15.47 -9.64 -2.63
CA ASP A 305 14.59 -10.80 -2.56
C ASP A 305 14.63 -11.61 -3.87
N LEU A 306 14.85 -10.93 -5.01
CA LEU A 306 15.03 -11.52 -6.33
C LEU A 306 16.34 -11.06 -6.97
N ILE A 307 17.09 -12.00 -7.53
CA ILE A 307 18.31 -11.72 -8.27
C ILE A 307 18.10 -11.99 -9.77
N LEU A 308 18.35 -10.98 -10.60
CA LEU A 308 18.47 -11.14 -12.05
C LEU A 308 19.97 -11.17 -12.40
N LEU A 309 20.53 -12.39 -12.53
CA LEU A 309 21.94 -12.58 -12.84
C LEU A 309 22.13 -12.66 -14.35
N VAL A 310 22.74 -11.62 -14.94
CA VAL A 310 22.98 -11.51 -16.38
C VAL A 310 24.37 -12.03 -16.72
N LEU A 311 24.43 -13.01 -17.62
CA LEU A 311 25.66 -13.60 -18.15
C LEU A 311 25.74 -13.33 -19.66
N ASN A 312 26.94 -13.13 -20.19
CA ASN A 312 27.13 -13.06 -21.64
C ASN A 312 27.31 -14.47 -22.21
N GLN A 313 26.34 -14.97 -22.96
CA GLN A 313 26.40 -16.32 -23.54
C GLN A 313 27.38 -16.46 -24.71
N SER A 314 27.84 -15.33 -25.26
CA SER A 314 28.83 -15.30 -26.34
C SER A 314 30.29 -15.35 -25.87
N GLU A 315 30.50 -15.50 -24.57
CA GLU A 315 31.82 -15.65 -23.94
C GLU A 315 31.83 -16.91 -23.06
N PRO A 316 32.98 -17.59 -22.90
CA PRO A 316 33.13 -18.61 -21.87
C PRO A 316 32.89 -18.01 -20.47
N LEU A 317 32.34 -18.82 -19.55
CA LEU A 317 32.16 -18.39 -18.16
C LEU A 317 33.50 -17.94 -17.58
N THR A 318 33.51 -16.78 -16.97
CA THR A 318 34.68 -16.24 -16.27
C THR A 318 34.71 -16.67 -14.80
N ILE A 319 35.80 -16.38 -14.09
CA ILE A 319 35.88 -16.64 -12.64
C ILE A 319 34.81 -15.80 -11.91
N GLU A 320 34.62 -14.54 -12.30
CA GLU A 320 33.62 -13.65 -11.69
C GLU A 320 32.19 -14.13 -11.92
N ASP A 321 31.87 -14.68 -13.11
CA ASP A 321 30.55 -15.29 -13.34
C ASP A 321 30.31 -16.46 -12.39
N ARG A 322 31.30 -17.34 -12.22
CA ARG A 322 31.21 -18.49 -11.30
C ARG A 322 31.06 -18.03 -9.85
N GLU A 323 31.75 -16.96 -9.45
CA GLU A 323 31.58 -16.38 -8.12
C GLU A 323 30.17 -15.82 -7.91
N LEU A 324 29.60 -15.11 -8.89
CA LEU A 324 28.24 -14.57 -8.80
C LEU A 324 27.17 -15.67 -8.81
N ILE A 325 27.35 -16.71 -9.64
CA ILE A 325 26.50 -17.90 -9.61
C ILE A 325 26.55 -18.54 -8.22
N THR A 326 27.76 -18.76 -7.68
CA THR A 326 27.92 -19.37 -6.35
C THR A 326 27.27 -18.50 -5.26
N ALA A 327 27.50 -17.19 -5.29
CA ALA A 327 26.99 -16.24 -4.30
C ALA A 327 25.47 -16.08 -4.30
N THR A 328 24.78 -16.53 -5.37
CA THR A 328 23.32 -16.39 -5.52
C THR A 328 22.58 -17.72 -5.37
N THR A 329 23.27 -18.83 -5.12
CA THR A 329 22.69 -20.19 -5.08
C THR A 329 21.54 -20.34 -4.08
N ASP A 330 21.64 -19.68 -2.92
CA ASP A 330 20.63 -19.75 -1.86
C ASP A 330 19.56 -18.64 -1.95
N LYS A 331 19.58 -17.86 -3.04
CA LYS A 331 18.63 -16.75 -3.29
C LYS A 331 17.63 -17.16 -4.37
N LYS A 332 16.44 -16.55 -4.36
CA LYS A 332 15.55 -16.62 -5.53
C LYS A 332 16.22 -15.85 -6.66
N ARG A 333 16.52 -16.53 -7.76
CA ARG A 333 17.26 -15.95 -8.89
C ARG A 333 16.69 -16.38 -10.24
N ILE A 334 16.92 -15.55 -11.23
CA ILE A 334 16.80 -15.87 -12.65
C ILE A 334 18.16 -15.62 -13.28
N ILE A 335 18.67 -16.61 -14.00
CA ILE A 335 19.93 -16.54 -14.74
C ILE A 335 19.61 -16.24 -16.19
N ILE A 336 20.02 -15.06 -16.62
CA ILE A 336 19.74 -14.51 -17.95
C ILE A 336 20.99 -14.71 -18.81
N LEU A 337 20.93 -15.68 -19.72
CA LEU A 337 21.96 -15.89 -20.75
C LEU A 337 21.71 -14.90 -21.89
N ASN A 338 22.29 -13.71 -21.76
CA ASN A 338 22.08 -12.61 -22.70
C ASN A 338 23.02 -12.71 -23.92
N LYS A 339 22.67 -11.98 -24.98
CA LYS A 339 23.36 -11.87 -26.28
C LYS A 339 23.23 -13.11 -27.15
N THR A 340 22.04 -13.69 -27.23
CA THR A 340 21.73 -14.81 -28.16
C THR A 340 21.83 -14.42 -29.63
N ASP A 341 21.89 -13.13 -29.95
CA ASP A 341 22.21 -12.61 -31.28
C ASP A 341 23.65 -12.92 -31.73
N LEU A 342 24.52 -13.29 -30.79
CA LEU A 342 25.90 -13.71 -31.04
C LEU A 342 26.06 -15.24 -30.89
N PRO A 343 27.10 -15.86 -31.48
CA PRO A 343 27.35 -17.29 -31.31
C PRO A 343 27.59 -17.68 -29.86
N ASN A 344 26.93 -18.74 -29.40
CA ASN A 344 27.09 -19.28 -28.05
C ASN A 344 28.51 -19.85 -27.85
N GLN A 345 29.17 -19.46 -26.76
CA GLN A 345 30.50 -19.96 -26.35
C GLN A 345 30.51 -20.54 -24.92
N LEU A 346 29.35 -20.72 -24.29
CA LEU A 346 29.23 -21.36 -22.99
C LEU A 346 29.38 -22.88 -23.13
N ASP A 347 30.10 -23.47 -22.19
CA ASP A 347 30.08 -24.91 -21.99
C ASP A 347 28.75 -25.29 -21.31
N LEU A 348 27.88 -25.98 -22.06
CA LEU A 348 26.56 -26.39 -21.60
C LEU A 348 26.64 -27.41 -20.47
N ASP A 349 27.64 -28.31 -20.50
CA ASP A 349 27.82 -29.32 -19.46
C ASP A 349 28.28 -28.64 -18.17
N GLU A 350 29.21 -27.68 -18.26
CA GLU A 350 29.61 -26.86 -17.11
C GLU A 350 28.40 -26.09 -16.54
N LEU A 351 27.64 -25.40 -17.40
CA LEU A 351 26.51 -24.58 -16.94
C LEU A 351 25.47 -25.44 -16.21
N GLN A 352 25.11 -26.61 -16.75
CA GLN A 352 24.15 -27.53 -16.12
C GLN A 352 24.61 -28.03 -14.74
N THR A 353 25.92 -28.08 -14.46
CA THR A 353 26.42 -28.43 -13.12
C THR A 353 26.32 -27.29 -12.11
N LEU A 354 26.30 -26.04 -12.58
CA LEU A 354 26.34 -24.85 -11.73
C LEU A 354 24.95 -24.26 -11.47
N VAL A 355 23.99 -24.47 -12.37
CA VAL A 355 22.69 -23.81 -12.33
C VAL A 355 21.55 -24.77 -12.63
N ARG A 356 20.37 -24.54 -12.01
CA ARG A 356 19.19 -25.36 -12.31
C ARG A 356 18.56 -24.91 -13.62
N ALA A 357 18.10 -25.87 -14.42
CA ALA A 357 17.54 -25.57 -15.75
C ALA A 357 16.30 -24.67 -15.69
N ASP A 358 15.49 -24.73 -14.63
CA ASP A 358 14.30 -23.91 -14.42
C ASP A 358 14.60 -22.47 -13.97
N GLU A 359 15.85 -22.16 -13.62
CA GLU A 359 16.33 -20.81 -13.28
C GLU A 359 16.82 -20.05 -14.53
N VAL A 360 17.03 -20.72 -15.67
CA VAL A 360 17.72 -20.16 -16.84
C VAL A 360 16.74 -19.64 -17.90
N ILE A 361 16.95 -18.41 -18.36
CA ILE A 361 16.29 -17.84 -19.55
C ILE A 361 17.35 -17.31 -20.51
N GLN A 362 17.14 -17.56 -21.80
CA GLN A 362 17.98 -17.04 -22.87
C GLN A 362 17.36 -15.77 -23.43
N THR A 363 18.17 -14.71 -23.61
CA THR A 363 17.68 -13.45 -24.14
C THR A 363 18.66 -12.83 -25.13
N SER A 364 18.13 -12.03 -26.04
CA SER A 364 18.88 -10.93 -26.63
C SER A 364 18.11 -9.66 -26.32
N ILE A 365 18.57 -8.93 -25.30
CA ILE A 365 17.96 -7.66 -24.92
C ILE A 365 18.07 -6.64 -26.06
N LEU A 366 19.07 -6.78 -26.93
CA LEU A 366 19.24 -5.92 -28.11
C LEU A 366 18.13 -6.11 -29.14
N THR A 367 17.69 -7.35 -29.36
CA THR A 367 16.61 -7.69 -30.33
C THR A 367 15.25 -7.90 -29.66
N SER A 368 15.18 -7.74 -28.34
CA SER A 368 14.02 -8.06 -27.47
C SER A 368 13.61 -9.55 -27.48
N GLU A 369 14.44 -10.45 -28.02
CA GLU A 369 14.14 -11.89 -28.03
C GLU A 369 14.29 -12.49 -26.63
N GLY A 370 13.34 -13.33 -26.21
CA GLY A 370 13.33 -14.01 -24.91
C GLY A 370 12.98 -13.11 -23.71
N VAL A 371 12.88 -11.79 -23.89
CA VAL A 371 12.54 -10.88 -22.77
C VAL A 371 11.12 -11.11 -22.26
N THR A 372 10.18 -11.41 -23.16
CA THR A 372 8.82 -11.80 -22.79
C THR A 372 8.79 -13.06 -21.91
N ASP A 373 9.70 -14.01 -22.13
CA ASP A 373 9.82 -15.22 -21.31
C ASP A 373 10.41 -14.90 -19.93
N LEU A 374 11.38 -13.98 -19.87
CA LEU A 374 11.92 -13.45 -18.61
C LEU A 374 10.81 -12.80 -17.77
N GLU A 375 10.00 -11.93 -18.36
CA GLU A 375 8.88 -11.30 -17.66
C GLU A 375 7.85 -12.33 -17.17
N ALA A 376 7.53 -13.32 -18.02
CA ALA A 376 6.61 -14.39 -17.66
C ALA A 376 7.15 -15.23 -16.50
N GLN A 377 8.46 -15.49 -16.46
CA GLN A 377 9.09 -16.20 -15.36
C GLN A 377 9.09 -15.37 -14.07
N ILE A 378 9.36 -14.06 -14.15
CA ILE A 378 9.22 -13.15 -13.00
C ILE A 378 7.79 -13.24 -12.47
N ALA A 379 6.78 -13.04 -13.32
CA ALA A 379 5.37 -13.14 -12.93
C ALA A 379 5.03 -14.49 -12.29
N LYS A 380 5.48 -15.60 -12.90
CA LYS A 380 5.26 -16.96 -12.39
C LYS A 380 5.90 -17.19 -11.03
N LEU A 381 7.08 -16.64 -10.76
CA LEU A 381 7.75 -16.78 -9.46
C LEU A 381 6.96 -16.13 -8.31
N PHE A 382 6.20 -15.06 -8.58
CA PHE A 382 5.43 -14.33 -7.55
C PHE A 382 3.96 -14.73 -7.49
N PHE A 383 3.33 -14.94 -8.64
CA PHE A 383 1.92 -15.31 -8.73
C PHE A 383 1.68 -16.82 -8.83
N GLY A 384 2.73 -17.62 -9.00
CA GLY A 384 2.64 -19.08 -9.03
C GLY A 384 1.97 -19.62 -7.77
N GLY A 385 0.84 -20.31 -7.95
CA GLY A 385 0.00 -20.84 -6.88
C GLY A 385 -1.32 -20.10 -6.66
N ILE A 386 -1.50 -18.91 -7.24
CA ILE A 386 -2.66 -18.04 -7.02
C ILE A 386 -3.40 -17.70 -8.34
N GLU A 387 -3.02 -18.28 -9.48
CA GLU A 387 -3.58 -17.97 -10.81
C GLU A 387 -5.13 -18.04 -10.91
N ASN A 388 -5.83 -18.66 -9.96
CA ASN A 388 -7.29 -18.74 -9.92
C ASN A 388 -8.01 -17.72 -9.00
N SER A 389 -7.32 -16.73 -8.46
CA SER A 389 -7.83 -15.95 -7.32
C SER A 389 -8.31 -14.53 -7.64
N GLN A 390 -8.72 -14.24 -8.88
CA GLN A 390 -9.40 -12.95 -9.19
C GLN A 390 -10.59 -12.66 -8.25
N SER A 391 -11.13 -13.69 -7.56
CA SER A 391 -12.20 -13.59 -6.59
C SER A 391 -11.77 -13.60 -5.11
N THR A 392 -10.49 -13.73 -4.77
CA THR A 392 -10.06 -13.76 -3.36
C THR A 392 -9.65 -12.38 -2.90
N VAL A 393 -10.27 -11.91 -1.82
CA VAL A 393 -9.81 -10.73 -1.07
C VAL A 393 -8.34 -10.94 -0.69
N MET A 394 -7.47 -10.01 -1.09
CA MET A 394 -6.06 -10.03 -0.71
C MET A 394 -5.81 -9.08 0.46
N ILE A 395 -4.85 -9.44 1.31
CA ILE A 395 -4.37 -8.57 2.39
C ILE A 395 -2.97 -8.04 2.09
N THR A 396 -2.82 -6.72 2.14
CA THR A 396 -1.59 -6.01 1.72
C THR A 396 -0.79 -5.45 2.89
N ASN A 397 -1.44 -5.15 4.01
CA ASN A 397 -0.87 -4.36 5.08
C ASN A 397 -0.32 -5.22 6.21
N ALA A 398 0.96 -5.01 6.57
CA ALA A 398 1.65 -5.73 7.64
C ALA A 398 0.93 -5.65 9.00
N ARG A 399 0.29 -4.52 9.32
CA ARG A 399 -0.53 -4.37 10.55
C ARG A 399 -1.69 -5.35 10.55
N GLN A 400 -2.46 -5.36 9.45
CA GLN A 400 -3.62 -6.23 9.31
C GLN A 400 -3.17 -7.71 9.31
N ILE A 401 -2.06 -8.05 8.64
CA ILE A 401 -1.47 -9.40 8.66
C ILE A 401 -1.08 -9.80 10.10
N GLY A 402 -0.44 -8.91 10.85
CA GLY A 402 -0.07 -9.14 12.24
C GLY A 402 -1.27 -9.37 13.16
N LEU A 403 -2.38 -8.66 12.93
CA LEU A 403 -3.63 -8.84 13.67
C LEU A 403 -4.33 -10.15 13.30
N LEU A 404 -4.32 -10.54 12.02
CA LEU A 404 -4.83 -11.85 11.60
C LEU A 404 -4.04 -13.01 12.20
N ASN A 405 -2.70 -12.91 12.27
CA ASN A 405 -1.88 -13.92 12.93
C ASN A 405 -2.20 -14.02 14.43
N GLN A 406 -2.38 -12.89 15.11
CA GLN A 406 -2.81 -12.86 16.52
C GLN A 406 -4.20 -13.47 16.70
N ALA A 407 -5.16 -13.13 15.83
CA ALA A 407 -6.50 -13.72 15.84
C ALA A 407 -6.46 -15.25 15.62
N GLN A 408 -5.63 -15.71 14.67
CA GLN A 408 -5.42 -17.13 14.43
C GLN A 408 -4.82 -17.84 15.65
N GLN A 409 -3.84 -17.22 16.31
CA GLN A 409 -3.27 -17.74 17.56
C GLN A 409 -4.32 -17.84 18.67
N SER A 410 -5.17 -16.82 18.84
CA SER A 410 -6.27 -16.89 19.82
C SER A 410 -7.23 -18.05 19.51
N LEU A 411 -7.49 -18.35 18.23
CA LEU A 411 -8.30 -19.52 17.85
C LEU A 411 -7.58 -20.85 18.12
N ASP A 412 -6.24 -20.89 18.05
CA ASP A 412 -5.45 -22.05 18.46
C ASP A 412 -5.56 -22.32 19.97
N GLU A 413 -5.54 -21.27 20.79
CA GLU A 413 -5.77 -21.37 22.23
C GLU A 413 -7.20 -21.87 22.53
N VAL A 414 -8.21 -21.40 21.79
CA VAL A 414 -9.59 -21.92 21.90
C VAL A 414 -9.64 -23.43 21.63
N ILE A 415 -9.08 -23.87 20.49
CA ILE A 415 -9.12 -25.29 20.07
C ILE A 415 -8.36 -26.17 21.06
N SER A 416 -7.18 -25.73 21.48
CA SER A 416 -6.34 -26.50 22.42
C SER A 416 -6.94 -26.53 23.83
N GLY A 417 -7.55 -25.43 24.29
CA GLY A 417 -8.25 -25.37 25.56
C GLY A 417 -9.45 -26.31 25.63
N ILE A 418 -10.25 -26.37 24.55
CA ILE A 418 -11.33 -27.33 24.40
C ILE A 418 -10.79 -28.77 24.45
N ALA A 419 -9.72 -29.06 23.70
CA ALA A 419 -9.11 -30.39 23.69
C ALA A 419 -8.52 -30.81 25.05
N ALA A 420 -8.04 -29.85 25.84
CA ALA A 420 -7.55 -30.04 27.19
C ALA A 420 -8.68 -30.20 28.24
N GLY A 421 -9.95 -30.05 27.83
CA GLY A 421 -11.10 -30.10 28.73
C GLY A 421 -11.19 -28.88 29.64
N MET A 422 -10.71 -27.72 29.19
CA MET A 422 -10.88 -26.48 29.94
C MET A 422 -12.37 -26.09 30.02
N PRO A 423 -12.82 -25.54 31.15
CA PRO A 423 -14.13 -24.93 31.28
C PRO A 423 -14.41 -23.86 30.20
N VAL A 424 -15.66 -23.79 29.73
CA VAL A 424 -16.07 -22.95 28.60
C VAL A 424 -15.87 -21.45 28.89
N ASP A 425 -16.07 -21.03 30.13
CA ASP A 425 -15.85 -19.65 30.61
C ASP A 425 -14.40 -19.19 30.41
N LEU A 426 -13.41 -20.09 30.57
CA LEU A 426 -12.01 -19.78 30.28
C LEU A 426 -11.73 -19.71 28.78
N VAL A 427 -12.25 -20.67 28.01
CA VAL A 427 -12.05 -20.73 26.55
C VAL A 427 -12.70 -19.53 25.84
N GLN A 428 -13.84 -19.03 26.34
CA GLN A 428 -14.53 -17.86 25.81
C GLN A 428 -13.64 -16.60 25.79
N ILE A 429 -12.69 -16.47 26.72
CA ILE A 429 -11.76 -15.34 26.78
C ILE A 429 -10.93 -15.27 25.50
N ASP A 430 -10.39 -16.40 25.04
CA ASP A 430 -9.59 -16.44 23.81
C ASP A 430 -10.43 -16.23 22.54
N MET A 431 -11.68 -16.70 22.55
CA MET A 431 -12.62 -16.41 21.46
C MET A 431 -12.95 -14.90 21.39
N THR A 432 -13.11 -14.25 22.54
CA THR A 432 -13.32 -12.79 22.65
C THR A 432 -12.07 -12.03 22.20
N ASN A 433 -10.88 -12.48 22.58
CA ASN A 433 -9.62 -11.91 22.10
C ASN A 433 -9.51 -11.96 20.57
N CYS A 434 -9.89 -13.08 19.94
CA CYS A 434 -9.97 -13.17 18.47
C CYS A 434 -10.94 -12.13 17.90
N TRP A 435 -12.13 -11.99 18.48
CA TRP A 435 -13.12 -11.00 18.05
C TRP A 435 -12.57 -9.57 18.11
N ASP A 436 -11.89 -9.20 19.20
CA ASP A 436 -11.27 -7.89 19.38
C ASP A 436 -10.15 -7.63 18.36
N LYS A 437 -9.29 -8.63 18.11
CA LYS A 437 -8.21 -8.50 17.12
C LYS A 437 -8.74 -8.27 15.70
N LEU A 438 -9.84 -8.91 15.34
CA LEU A 438 -10.54 -8.63 14.09
C LEU A 438 -11.16 -7.22 14.08
N GLY A 439 -11.64 -6.72 15.23
CA GLY A 439 -12.16 -5.35 15.36
C GLY A 439 -11.10 -4.28 15.23
N GLU A 440 -9.88 -4.58 15.67
CA GLU A 440 -8.73 -3.69 15.52
C GLU A 440 -8.34 -3.53 14.04
N ILE A 441 -8.64 -4.50 13.17
CA ILE A 441 -8.41 -4.42 11.72
C ILE A 441 -9.31 -3.34 11.10
N THR A 442 -10.63 -3.40 11.36
CA THR A 442 -11.63 -2.43 10.86
C THR A 442 -11.61 -1.10 11.61
N GLY A 443 -11.01 -1.04 12.79
CA GLY A 443 -11.00 0.13 13.66
C GLY A 443 -12.13 0.16 14.69
N ASP A 444 -13.02 -0.86 14.71
CA ASP A 444 -14.13 -0.95 15.67
C ASP A 444 -13.64 -1.15 17.12
N SER A 445 -12.49 -1.83 17.31
CA SER A 445 -11.85 -2.06 18.61
C SER A 445 -10.47 -1.39 18.71
N ALA A 446 -10.13 -0.47 17.80
CA ALA A 446 -8.80 0.14 17.75
C ALA A 446 -8.63 1.24 18.81
N PRO A 447 -7.50 1.30 19.52
CA PRO A 447 -7.22 2.38 20.46
C PRO A 447 -6.97 3.72 19.74
N ASP A 448 -7.36 4.83 20.36
CA ASP A 448 -7.23 6.19 19.81
C ASP A 448 -5.79 6.57 19.42
N GLU A 449 -4.80 6.05 20.16
CA GLU A 449 -3.38 6.26 19.89
C GLU A 449 -2.96 5.62 18.57
N LEU A 450 -3.42 4.40 18.29
CA LEU A 450 -3.16 3.71 17.02
C LEU A 450 -3.79 4.46 15.85
N ILE A 451 -5.03 4.93 16.02
CA ILE A 451 -5.74 5.73 15.01
C ILE A 451 -4.92 6.99 14.69
N THR A 452 -4.46 7.70 15.72
CA THR A 452 -3.70 8.94 15.55
C THR A 452 -2.35 8.70 14.89
N GLU A 453 -1.60 7.67 15.31
CA GLU A 453 -0.32 7.33 14.71
C GLU A 453 -0.46 6.96 13.22
N LEU A 454 -1.45 6.12 12.90
CA LEU A 454 -1.70 5.64 11.53
C LEU A 454 -2.01 6.81 10.58
N PHE A 455 -2.88 7.74 10.97
CA PHE A 455 -3.20 8.90 10.14
C PHE A 455 -2.04 9.91 10.05
N SER A 456 -1.21 10.02 11.08
CA SER A 456 -0.03 10.89 11.03
C SER A 456 0.95 10.48 9.91
N GLN A 457 1.05 9.17 9.66
CA GLN A 457 1.91 8.61 8.60
C GLN A 457 1.35 8.78 7.19
N PHE A 458 0.06 9.14 7.03
CA PHE A 458 -0.59 9.24 5.73
C PHE A 458 -0.05 10.37 4.85
N CYS A 459 0.53 11.42 5.42
CA CYS A 459 1.14 12.50 4.65
C CYS A 459 2.67 12.56 4.73
N LEU A 460 3.36 11.50 5.19
CA LEU A 460 4.83 11.45 5.19
C LEU A 460 5.46 11.30 3.79
N GLY A 461 4.70 11.55 2.72
CA GLY A 461 5.24 11.79 1.36
C GLY A 461 5.52 13.27 1.06
N LYS A 462 5.51 14.14 2.08
CA LYS A 462 6.16 15.47 2.03
C LYS A 462 7.65 15.32 2.24
#